data_AF-A0A3D3IZW7-F1
#
_entry.id   AF-A0A3D3IZW7-F1
#
_cell.length_a   1.000
_cell.length_b   1.000
_cell.length_c   1.000
_cell.angle_alpha   90.00
_cell.angle_beta   90.00
_cell.angle_gamma   90.00
#
_symmetry.space_group_name_H-M   'P 1'
#
loop_
_entity.id
_entity.type
_entity.pdbx_description
1 polymer ?
#
loop_
_entity_poly.entity_id
_entity_poly.type
_entity_poly.pdbx_seq_one_letter_code
_entity_poly.pdbx_strand_id
1 'polypeptide(L)'
;MSNVIDMLNDKQKEAALHTKGPLLILAGAGSGKTRVITNRIAYLIEDCNVNPWNILAITFTNKAAGEMRQRVDDMVGYGSESIWVATFHSTCVRILRRYIDKIGYDTNFTIYDTDDTKTVMKGICKRLQIDTKQMPERAFLSAISHAKDELMTAADLKLEAAGDYGMEQVARVYAEYEKELKKSNALDFDDLLLKTVELFKAWPDILESYQDRFKYIMVDEYQDTNTVQFELIKLLADKYRNICVVGDDDQSIYKFRGANIRNILDFEKVYPDAAVVKLEQNYRSTQTILDAANAVISNNMGRKDKSLWT
;
A
#
# COMPACT_ATOMS: atom_id res chain seq x y z
N MET A 1 14.18 27.84 -11.54
CA MET A 1 13.09 26.90 -11.85
C MET A 1 13.74 25.72 -12.52
N SER A 2 13.60 24.54 -11.92
CA SER A 2 14.02 23.32 -12.59
C SER A 2 13.24 23.16 -13.91
N ASN A 3 13.93 22.79 -15.01
CA ASN A 3 13.30 22.46 -16.29
C ASN A 3 12.39 21.19 -16.20
N VAL A 4 12.34 20.57 -15.01
CA VAL A 4 11.66 19.29 -14.75
C VAL A 4 10.15 19.43 -14.97
N ILE A 5 9.54 20.55 -14.55
CA ILE A 5 8.09 20.75 -14.66
C ILE A 5 7.65 21.18 -16.07
N ASP A 6 8.54 21.76 -16.88
CA ASP A 6 8.15 22.37 -18.15
C ASP A 6 7.59 21.38 -19.16
N MET A 7 7.98 20.10 -19.05
CA MET A 7 7.52 19.05 -19.96
C MET A 7 6.16 18.45 -19.57
N LEU A 8 5.54 18.90 -18.48
CA LEU A 8 4.23 18.45 -18.00
C LEU A 8 3.10 19.30 -18.59
N ASN A 9 1.92 18.70 -18.79
CA ASN A 9 0.70 19.47 -19.11
C ASN A 9 0.19 20.23 -17.87
N ASP A 10 -0.76 21.13 -18.03
CA ASP A 10 -1.24 22.00 -16.93
C ASP A 10 -1.76 21.22 -15.70
N LYS A 11 -2.46 20.10 -15.92
CA LYS A 11 -2.97 19.26 -14.81
C LYS A 11 -1.86 18.46 -14.13
N GLN A 12 -0.90 17.96 -14.90
CA GLN A 12 0.29 17.32 -14.35
C GLN A 12 1.16 18.32 -13.57
N LYS A 13 1.28 19.57 -14.05
CA LYS A 13 1.94 20.67 -13.34
C LYS A 13 1.23 21.00 -12.03
N GLU A 14 -0.09 21.17 -12.07
CA GLU A 14 -0.93 21.40 -10.90
C GLU A 14 -0.67 20.34 -9.81
N ALA A 15 -0.68 19.06 -10.20
CA ALA A 15 -0.41 17.96 -9.30
C ALA A 15 1.04 17.92 -8.78
N ALA A 16 2.04 18.21 -9.62
CA ALA A 16 3.44 18.23 -9.21
C ALA A 16 3.76 19.40 -8.26
N LEU A 17 3.11 20.55 -8.46
CA LEU A 17 3.32 21.79 -7.69
C LEU A 17 2.54 21.82 -6.37
N HIS A 18 1.52 20.99 -6.18
CA HIS A 18 0.73 20.96 -4.96
C HIS A 18 1.50 20.32 -3.79
N THR A 19 2.45 21.00 -3.17
CA THR A 19 3.40 20.34 -2.24
C THR A 19 2.83 20.08 -0.85
N LYS A 20 1.89 20.89 -0.35
CA LYS A 20 1.40 20.81 1.03
C LYS A 20 -0.02 20.26 1.10
N GLY A 21 -0.28 19.47 2.14
CA GLY A 21 -1.59 18.88 2.41
C GLY A 21 -1.90 17.64 1.56
N PRO A 22 -3.07 17.02 1.79
CA PRO A 22 -3.46 15.80 1.12
C PRO A 22 -3.81 16.05 -0.36
N LEU A 23 -3.30 15.19 -1.24
CA LEU A 23 -3.54 15.26 -2.68
C LEU A 23 -3.97 13.89 -3.21
N LEU A 24 -5.10 13.88 -3.90
CA LEU A 24 -5.56 12.75 -4.70
C LEU A 24 -5.37 13.07 -6.18
N ILE A 25 -4.55 12.28 -6.87
CA ILE A 25 -4.39 12.34 -8.31
C ILE A 25 -5.18 11.18 -8.93
N LEU A 26 -6.35 11.49 -9.50
CA LEU A 26 -7.17 10.55 -10.26
C LEU A 26 -6.63 10.50 -11.69
N ALA A 27 -5.85 9.49 -11.99
CA ALA A 27 -5.08 9.45 -13.21
C ALA A 27 -5.49 8.27 -14.07
N GLY A 28 -6.13 8.53 -15.21
CA GLY A 28 -6.56 7.46 -16.09
C GLY A 28 -5.40 6.69 -16.71
N ALA A 29 -5.68 5.55 -17.35
CA ALA A 29 -4.67 4.76 -18.06
C ALA A 29 -3.84 5.64 -18.99
N GLY A 30 -2.50 5.48 -18.97
CA GLY A 30 -1.61 6.20 -19.90
C GLY A 30 -1.51 7.71 -19.71
N SER A 31 -2.06 8.28 -18.63
CA SER A 31 -2.06 9.74 -18.36
C SER A 31 -0.77 10.29 -17.75
N GLY A 32 0.21 9.42 -17.48
CA GLY A 32 1.51 9.81 -16.92
C GLY A 32 1.59 9.81 -15.40
N LYS A 33 0.82 8.95 -14.69
CA LYS A 33 0.83 8.78 -13.22
C LYS A 33 2.25 8.86 -12.60
N THR A 34 3.11 7.91 -13.00
CA THR A 34 4.47 7.79 -12.49
C THR A 34 5.32 9.02 -12.87
N ARG A 35 5.08 9.63 -14.03
CA ARG A 35 5.78 10.85 -14.44
C ARG A 35 5.48 11.99 -13.48
N VAL A 36 4.22 12.17 -13.09
CA VAL A 36 3.84 13.21 -12.12
C VAL A 36 4.50 12.96 -10.78
N ILE A 37 4.49 11.72 -10.26
CA ILE A 37 5.15 11.38 -8.99
C ILE A 37 6.65 11.71 -9.03
N THR A 38 7.36 11.29 -10.07
CA THR A 38 8.83 11.49 -10.14
C THR A 38 9.18 12.98 -10.29
N ASN A 39 8.42 13.73 -11.10
CA ASN A 39 8.64 15.17 -11.26
C ASN A 39 8.29 15.95 -9.99
N ARG A 40 7.26 15.51 -9.25
CA ARG A 40 6.93 16.06 -7.93
C ARG A 40 8.07 15.84 -6.93
N ILE A 41 8.67 14.65 -6.89
CA ILE A 41 9.83 14.36 -6.03
C ILE A 41 10.97 15.33 -6.35
N ALA A 42 11.31 15.48 -7.62
CA ALA A 42 12.37 16.37 -8.05
C ALA A 42 12.08 17.84 -7.68
N TYR A 43 10.84 18.31 -7.93
CA TYR A 43 10.42 19.66 -7.55
C TYR A 43 10.51 19.92 -6.04
N LEU A 44 10.10 18.95 -5.21
CA LEU A 44 10.23 19.06 -3.75
C LEU A 44 11.69 19.27 -3.34
N ILE A 45 12.62 18.57 -3.97
CA ILE A 45 14.04 18.64 -3.63
C ILE A 45 14.68 19.92 -4.17
N GLU A 46 14.54 20.19 -5.47
CA GLU A 46 15.26 21.25 -6.17
C GLU A 46 14.69 22.64 -5.90
N ASP A 47 13.37 22.80 -5.95
CA ASP A 47 12.73 24.11 -5.85
C ASP A 47 12.17 24.37 -4.45
N CYS A 48 11.76 23.34 -3.71
CA CYS A 48 11.24 23.50 -2.33
C CYS A 48 12.31 23.24 -1.25
N ASN A 49 13.52 22.85 -1.63
CA ASN A 49 14.63 22.54 -0.71
C ASN A 49 14.25 21.50 0.37
N VAL A 50 13.39 20.55 0.00
CA VAL A 50 13.03 19.42 0.86
C VAL A 50 14.18 18.44 0.87
N ASN A 51 14.60 18.07 2.07
CA ASN A 51 15.65 17.09 2.19
C ASN A 51 15.21 15.71 1.61
N PRO A 52 16.00 15.06 0.73
CA PRO A 52 15.66 13.77 0.15
C PRO A 52 15.27 12.68 1.17
N TRP A 53 15.90 12.61 2.35
CA TRP A 53 15.54 11.61 3.36
C TRP A 53 14.16 11.84 3.98
N ASN A 54 13.56 13.03 3.76
CA ASN A 54 12.23 13.39 4.23
C ASN A 54 11.10 12.84 3.33
N ILE A 55 11.45 12.15 2.25
CA ILE A 55 10.53 11.70 1.20
C ILE A 55 10.41 10.18 1.19
N LEU A 56 9.17 9.70 1.26
CA LEU A 56 8.78 8.31 1.09
C LEU A 56 7.95 8.17 -0.19
N ALA A 57 8.36 7.26 -1.08
CA ALA A 57 7.59 6.88 -2.27
C ALA A 57 7.33 5.37 -2.26
N ILE A 58 6.07 4.99 -2.19
CA ILE A 58 5.62 3.60 -2.09
C ILE A 58 4.94 3.17 -3.39
N THR A 59 5.29 1.96 -3.84
CA THR A 59 4.67 1.29 -4.98
C THR A 59 4.27 -0.15 -4.64
N PHE A 60 3.52 -0.81 -5.52
CA PHE A 60 3.05 -2.18 -5.29
C PHE A 60 4.07 -3.27 -5.65
N THR A 61 4.95 -3.01 -6.61
CA THR A 61 5.85 -4.03 -7.15
C THR A 61 7.31 -3.59 -7.10
N ASN A 62 8.21 -4.54 -6.91
CA ASN A 62 9.65 -4.26 -6.94
C ASN A 62 10.09 -3.65 -8.28
N LYS A 63 9.44 -4.06 -9.39
CA LYS A 63 9.66 -3.48 -10.71
C LYS A 63 9.28 -2.00 -10.74
N ALA A 64 8.08 -1.64 -10.28
CA ALA A 64 7.63 -0.25 -10.23
C ALA A 64 8.52 0.61 -9.30
N ALA A 65 8.93 0.07 -8.13
CA ALA A 65 9.88 0.75 -7.24
C ALA A 65 11.24 0.99 -7.93
N GLY A 66 11.76 0.00 -8.65
CA GLY A 66 13.02 0.11 -9.40
C GLY A 66 12.94 1.12 -10.56
N GLU A 67 11.86 1.09 -11.33
CA GLU A 67 11.62 2.07 -12.40
C GLU A 67 11.45 3.48 -11.86
N MET A 68 10.73 3.65 -10.74
CA MET A 68 10.57 4.95 -10.09
C MET A 68 11.91 5.46 -9.54
N ARG A 69 12.70 4.59 -8.91
CA ARG A 69 14.06 4.92 -8.43
C ARG A 69 14.92 5.46 -9.56
N GLN A 70 15.04 4.71 -10.66
CA GLN A 70 15.86 5.11 -11.81
C GLN A 70 15.46 6.50 -12.32
N ARG A 71 14.15 6.75 -12.48
CA ARG A 71 13.65 8.04 -12.96
C ARG A 71 13.98 9.20 -12.02
N VAL A 72 13.92 8.97 -10.71
CA VAL A 72 14.25 10.00 -9.72
C VAL A 72 15.75 10.27 -9.70
N ASP A 73 16.58 9.23 -9.79
CA ASP A 73 18.04 9.35 -9.86
C ASP A 73 18.47 10.14 -11.10
N ASP A 74 17.84 9.89 -12.26
CA ASP A 74 18.10 10.61 -13.50
C ASP A 74 17.69 12.10 -13.44
N MET A 75 16.72 12.45 -12.59
CA MET A 75 16.22 13.84 -12.46
C MET A 75 17.01 14.66 -11.43
N VAL A 76 17.19 14.12 -10.22
CA VAL A 76 17.66 14.88 -9.04
C VAL A 76 19.18 14.87 -8.90
N GLY A 77 19.87 13.88 -9.48
CA GLY A 77 21.31 13.74 -9.36
C GLY A 77 21.77 13.46 -7.92
N TYR A 78 22.44 14.42 -7.27
CA TYR A 78 23.07 14.22 -5.96
C TYR A 78 22.05 14.13 -4.82
N GLY A 79 22.13 13.07 -4.00
CA GLY A 79 21.27 12.88 -2.81
C GLY A 79 20.00 12.06 -3.07
N SER A 80 19.75 11.65 -4.32
CA SER A 80 18.58 10.85 -4.69
C SER A 80 18.54 9.47 -4.01
N GLU A 81 19.71 8.94 -3.65
CA GLU A 81 19.87 7.66 -2.94
C GLU A 81 19.29 7.69 -1.52
N SER A 82 19.17 8.89 -0.94
CA SER A 82 18.61 9.09 0.40
C SER A 82 17.08 9.05 0.43
N ILE A 83 16.42 9.17 -0.73
CA ILE A 83 14.96 9.05 -0.88
C ILE A 83 14.54 7.62 -0.59
N TRP A 84 13.47 7.43 0.18
CA TRP A 84 12.94 6.09 0.43
C TRP A 84 11.95 5.69 -0.67
N VAL A 85 12.43 5.03 -1.72
CA VAL A 85 11.61 4.42 -2.78
C VAL A 85 11.59 2.90 -2.58
N ALA A 86 10.42 2.33 -2.28
CA ALA A 86 10.27 0.91 -1.97
C ALA A 86 8.82 0.43 -2.13
N THR A 87 8.60 -0.89 -2.02
CA THR A 87 7.25 -1.41 -1.85
C THR A 87 6.76 -1.26 -0.41
N PHE A 88 5.46 -1.48 -0.17
CA PHE A 88 4.89 -1.59 1.18
C PHE A 88 5.67 -2.61 2.04
N HIS A 89 5.85 -3.82 1.52
CA HIS A 89 6.52 -4.92 2.23
C HIS A 89 8.00 -4.61 2.48
N SER A 90 8.73 -4.10 1.48
CA SER A 90 10.13 -3.71 1.68
C SER A 90 10.27 -2.60 2.73
N THR A 91 9.31 -1.67 2.78
CA THR A 91 9.27 -0.61 3.79
C THR A 91 9.04 -1.20 5.18
N CYS A 92 8.05 -2.06 5.34
CA CYS A 92 7.73 -2.74 6.58
C CYS A 92 8.88 -3.61 7.10
N VAL A 93 9.49 -4.43 6.24
CA VAL A 93 10.67 -5.23 6.60
C VAL A 93 11.77 -4.34 7.17
N ARG A 94 12.10 -3.21 6.51
CA ARG A 94 13.16 -2.32 6.99
C ARG A 94 12.84 -1.67 8.34
N ILE A 95 11.56 -1.40 8.62
CA ILE A 95 11.10 -0.89 9.92
C ILE A 95 11.20 -2.00 10.98
N LEU A 96 10.63 -3.16 10.72
CA LEU A 96 10.59 -4.30 11.65
C LEU A 96 11.99 -4.82 11.98
N ARG A 97 12.90 -4.89 10.99
CA ARG A 97 14.31 -5.25 11.22
C ARG A 97 15.01 -4.35 12.23
N ARG A 98 14.48 -3.15 12.51
CA ARG A 98 15.06 -2.21 13.47
C ARG A 98 14.41 -2.27 14.85
N TYR A 99 13.11 -2.58 14.91
CA TYR A 99 12.30 -2.31 16.11
C TYR A 99 11.31 -3.41 16.50
N ILE A 100 11.26 -4.54 15.78
CA ILE A 100 10.29 -5.61 16.10
C ILE A 100 10.53 -6.26 17.48
N ASP A 101 11.74 -6.10 18.05
CA ASP A 101 12.04 -6.49 19.44
C ASP A 101 11.10 -5.86 20.45
N LYS A 102 10.56 -4.69 20.13
CA LYS A 102 9.60 -3.97 20.96
C LYS A 102 8.23 -4.67 21.05
N ILE A 103 7.94 -5.58 20.13
CA ILE A 103 6.71 -6.39 20.15
C ILE A 103 6.98 -7.90 20.32
N GLY A 104 8.18 -8.24 20.82
CA GLY A 104 8.50 -9.58 21.30
C GLY A 104 8.90 -10.58 20.21
N TYR A 105 9.62 -10.12 19.19
CA TYR A 105 10.33 -10.93 18.19
C TYR A 105 11.81 -10.56 18.17
N ASP A 106 12.68 -11.41 17.63
CA ASP A 106 14.05 -10.97 17.37
C ASP A 106 14.15 -10.26 16.01
N THR A 107 15.01 -9.25 15.91
CA THR A 107 15.17 -8.45 14.68
C THR A 107 15.69 -9.26 13.48
N ASN A 108 16.22 -10.46 13.70
CA ASN A 108 16.70 -11.39 12.68
C ASN A 108 15.63 -12.42 12.24
N PHE A 109 14.33 -12.14 12.40
CA PHE A 109 13.22 -13.00 11.96
C PHE A 109 13.34 -13.55 10.53
N THR A 110 12.78 -14.74 10.30
CA THR A 110 12.69 -15.33 8.95
C THR A 110 11.38 -14.91 8.28
N ILE A 111 11.40 -14.64 6.98
CA ILE A 111 10.19 -14.37 6.21
C ILE A 111 9.80 -15.68 5.53
N TYR A 112 8.63 -16.23 5.88
CA TYR A 112 8.12 -17.46 5.31
C TYR A 112 7.47 -17.21 3.96
N ASP A 113 7.78 -18.06 2.99
CA ASP A 113 7.13 -18.05 1.69
C ASP A 113 5.84 -18.90 1.68
N THR A 114 5.25 -19.06 0.49
CA THR A 114 4.00 -19.81 0.33
C THR A 114 4.15 -21.30 0.64
N ASP A 115 5.33 -21.89 0.49
CA ASP A 115 5.55 -23.31 0.77
C ASP A 115 5.90 -23.56 2.23
N ASP A 116 6.62 -22.62 2.87
CA ASP A 116 6.83 -22.61 4.31
C ASP A 116 5.49 -22.54 5.06
N THR A 117 4.66 -21.56 4.72
CA THR A 117 3.34 -21.35 5.36
C THR A 117 2.39 -22.54 5.17
N LYS A 118 2.39 -23.18 3.99
CA LYS A 118 1.68 -24.46 3.77
C LYS A 118 2.20 -25.58 4.67
N THR A 119 3.50 -25.66 4.89
CA THR A 119 4.12 -26.69 5.73
C THR A 119 3.70 -26.53 7.19
N VAL A 120 3.74 -25.29 7.70
CA VAL A 120 3.23 -24.96 9.04
C VAL A 120 1.75 -25.33 9.15
N MET A 121 0.93 -24.92 8.18
CA MET A 121 -0.51 -25.17 8.19
C MET A 121 -0.85 -26.67 8.21
N LYS A 122 -0.15 -27.49 7.41
CA LYS A 122 -0.30 -28.96 7.45
C LYS A 122 -0.01 -29.53 8.82
N GLY A 123 1.05 -29.05 9.48
CA GLY A 123 1.41 -29.44 10.84
C GLY A 123 0.29 -29.14 11.85
N ILE A 124 -0.29 -27.94 11.76
CA ILE A 124 -1.39 -27.49 12.62
C ILE A 124 -2.65 -28.33 12.38
N CYS A 125 -3.07 -28.50 11.11
CA CYS A 125 -4.25 -29.32 10.78
C CYS A 125 -4.11 -30.75 11.30
N LYS A 126 -2.92 -31.36 11.17
CA LYS A 126 -2.65 -32.70 11.71
C LYS A 126 -2.76 -32.73 13.23
N ARG A 127 -2.18 -31.75 13.94
CA ARG A 127 -2.20 -31.67 15.42
C ARG A 127 -3.62 -31.43 15.96
N LEU A 128 -4.40 -30.59 15.29
CA LEU A 128 -5.77 -30.27 15.65
C LEU A 128 -6.80 -31.28 15.14
N GLN A 129 -6.35 -32.36 14.46
CA GLN A 129 -7.20 -33.41 13.88
C GLN A 129 -8.27 -32.86 12.93
N ILE A 130 -7.89 -31.87 12.11
CA ILE A 130 -8.77 -31.26 11.11
C ILE A 130 -8.91 -32.18 9.90
N ASP A 131 -10.15 -32.43 9.46
CA ASP A 131 -10.43 -33.12 8.21
C ASP A 131 -10.17 -32.19 7.01
N THR A 132 -8.97 -32.28 6.44
CA THR A 132 -8.55 -31.45 5.31
C THR A 132 -9.24 -31.78 4.00
N LYS A 133 -10.05 -32.85 3.96
CA LYS A 133 -10.95 -33.12 2.81
C LYS A 133 -12.16 -32.19 2.83
N GLN A 134 -12.66 -31.86 4.02
CA GLN A 134 -13.79 -30.94 4.19
C GLN A 134 -13.32 -29.49 4.12
N MET A 135 -12.21 -29.17 4.78
CA MET A 135 -11.63 -27.83 4.77
C MET A 135 -10.13 -27.88 4.45
N PRO A 136 -9.75 -27.63 3.18
CA PRO A 136 -8.36 -27.67 2.76
C PRO A 136 -7.49 -26.63 3.47
N GLU A 137 -6.19 -26.91 3.63
CA GLU A 137 -5.22 -26.02 4.29
C GLU A 137 -5.15 -24.64 3.64
N ARG A 138 -5.29 -24.59 2.30
CA ARG A 138 -5.34 -23.32 1.55
C ARG A 138 -6.52 -22.43 1.95
N ALA A 139 -7.63 -23.02 2.39
CA ALA A 139 -8.81 -22.26 2.81
C ALA A 139 -8.53 -21.54 4.13
N PHE A 140 -7.87 -22.21 5.08
CA PHE A 140 -7.40 -21.56 6.31
C PHE A 140 -6.40 -20.45 6.03
N LEU A 141 -5.38 -20.70 5.20
CA LEU A 141 -4.40 -19.68 4.85
C LEU A 141 -5.05 -18.47 4.17
N SER A 142 -6.00 -18.68 3.25
CA SER A 142 -6.73 -17.60 2.60
C SER A 142 -7.59 -16.79 3.59
N ALA A 143 -8.25 -17.47 4.54
CA ALA A 143 -9.07 -16.79 5.55
C ALA A 143 -8.21 -16.00 6.55
N ILE A 144 -7.06 -16.55 6.94
CA ILE A 144 -6.08 -15.87 7.81
C ILE A 144 -5.49 -14.65 7.09
N SER A 145 -5.10 -14.79 5.83
CA SER A 145 -4.58 -13.68 5.01
C SER A 145 -5.59 -12.54 4.91
N HIS A 146 -6.85 -12.85 4.60
CA HIS A 146 -7.93 -11.86 4.59
C HIS A 146 -8.13 -11.20 5.96
N ALA A 147 -8.07 -11.96 7.05
CA ALA A 147 -8.19 -11.40 8.40
C ALA A 147 -7.04 -10.44 8.72
N LYS A 148 -5.80 -10.79 8.38
CA LYS A 148 -4.62 -9.92 8.55
C LYS A 148 -4.75 -8.64 7.72
N ASP A 149 -5.22 -8.75 6.47
CA ASP A 149 -5.47 -7.61 5.59
C ASP A 149 -6.49 -6.63 6.17
N GLU A 150 -7.48 -7.13 6.91
CA GLU A 150 -8.50 -6.36 7.62
C GLU A 150 -8.12 -6.00 9.06
N LEU A 151 -6.84 -6.15 9.45
CA LEU A 151 -6.32 -5.85 10.79
C LEU A 151 -6.94 -6.68 11.92
N MET A 152 -7.49 -7.85 11.61
CA MET A 152 -8.15 -8.72 12.58
C MET A 152 -7.17 -9.73 13.18
N THR A 153 -7.20 -9.84 14.51
CA THR A 153 -6.51 -10.90 15.24
C THR A 153 -7.32 -12.19 15.27
N ALA A 154 -6.70 -13.29 15.68
CA ALA A 154 -7.43 -14.54 15.93
C ALA A 154 -8.51 -14.39 17.01
N ALA A 155 -8.33 -13.48 17.97
CA ALA A 155 -9.32 -13.19 19.00
C ALA A 155 -10.52 -12.43 18.43
N ASP A 156 -10.29 -11.47 17.52
CA ASP A 156 -11.36 -10.70 16.86
C ASP A 156 -12.21 -11.63 15.98
N LEU A 157 -11.57 -12.48 15.17
CA LEU A 157 -12.28 -13.49 14.38
C LEU A 157 -13.12 -14.44 15.24
N LYS A 158 -12.60 -14.84 16.40
CA LYS A 158 -13.36 -15.70 17.32
C LYS A 158 -14.60 -14.98 17.86
N LEU A 159 -14.51 -13.68 18.12
CA LEU A 159 -15.62 -12.88 18.60
C LEU A 159 -16.68 -12.70 17.50
N GLU A 160 -16.25 -12.43 16.25
CA GLU A 160 -17.14 -12.26 15.11
C GLU A 160 -17.83 -13.54 14.64
N ALA A 161 -17.20 -14.71 14.86
CA ALA A 161 -17.76 -15.99 14.44
C ALA A 161 -19.19 -16.22 14.94
N ALA A 162 -19.57 -15.68 16.12
CA ALA A 162 -20.95 -15.64 16.62
C ALA A 162 -21.71 -16.98 16.53
N GLY A 163 -21.02 -18.12 16.69
CA GLY A 163 -21.59 -19.47 16.59
C GLY A 163 -21.49 -20.15 15.21
N ASP A 164 -20.88 -19.51 14.22
CA ASP A 164 -20.45 -20.14 12.97
C ASP A 164 -19.25 -21.06 13.25
N TYR A 165 -19.52 -22.37 13.24
CA TYR A 165 -18.52 -23.39 13.51
C TYR A 165 -17.30 -23.31 12.58
N GLY A 166 -17.50 -22.95 11.31
CA GLY A 166 -16.41 -22.80 10.34
C GLY A 166 -15.49 -21.64 10.70
N MET A 167 -16.07 -20.48 11.04
CA MET A 167 -15.29 -19.31 11.48
C MET A 167 -14.61 -19.53 12.84
N GLU A 168 -15.25 -20.22 13.78
CA GLU A 168 -14.61 -20.61 15.04
C GLU A 168 -13.39 -21.51 14.80
N GLN A 169 -13.50 -22.44 13.85
CA GLN A 169 -12.40 -23.31 13.46
C GLN A 169 -11.25 -22.51 12.82
N VAL A 170 -11.56 -21.53 11.95
CA VAL A 170 -10.56 -20.61 11.39
C VAL A 170 -9.84 -19.83 12.48
N ALA A 171 -10.58 -19.25 13.43
CA ALA A 171 -9.99 -18.49 14.53
C ALA A 171 -9.06 -19.35 15.40
N ARG A 172 -9.47 -20.60 15.69
CA ARG A 172 -8.63 -21.57 16.42
C ARG A 172 -7.34 -21.91 15.65
N VAL A 173 -7.44 -22.18 14.36
CA VAL A 173 -6.28 -22.47 13.51
C VAL A 173 -5.36 -21.25 13.40
N TYR A 174 -5.93 -20.05 13.26
CA TYR A 174 -5.18 -18.81 13.20
C TYR A 174 -4.35 -18.57 14.47
N ALA A 175 -4.95 -18.75 15.65
CA ALA A 175 -4.23 -18.59 16.91
C ALA A 175 -3.04 -19.56 17.04
N GLU A 176 -3.21 -20.81 16.62
CA GLU A 176 -2.11 -21.80 16.60
C GLU A 176 -1.05 -21.45 15.53
N TYR A 177 -1.47 -20.91 14.40
CA TYR A 177 -0.59 -20.47 13.31
C TYR A 177 0.32 -19.32 13.73
N GLU A 178 -0.23 -18.24 14.33
CA GLU A 178 0.58 -17.15 14.86
C GLU A 178 1.55 -17.62 15.94
N LYS A 179 1.13 -18.57 16.79
CA LYS A 179 1.97 -19.15 17.83
C LYS A 179 3.16 -19.92 17.26
N GLU A 180 2.95 -20.72 16.22
CA GLU A 180 4.04 -21.46 15.55
C GLU A 180 5.02 -20.53 14.83
N LEU A 181 4.50 -19.50 14.13
CA LEU A 181 5.34 -18.48 13.50
C LEU A 181 6.19 -17.74 14.54
N LYS A 182 5.56 -17.26 15.61
CA LYS A 182 6.26 -16.54 16.68
C LYS A 182 7.31 -17.40 17.38
N LYS A 183 7.00 -18.66 17.68
CA LYS A 183 7.96 -19.62 18.27
C LYS A 183 9.19 -19.82 17.38
N SER A 184 9.01 -19.75 16.07
CA SER A 184 10.07 -19.90 15.07
C SER A 184 10.79 -18.60 14.74
N ASN A 185 10.44 -17.51 15.44
CA ASN A 185 10.84 -16.14 15.09
C ASN A 185 10.65 -15.86 13.58
N ALA A 186 9.47 -16.21 13.07
CA ALA A 186 9.11 -16.09 11.67
C ALA A 186 7.90 -15.18 11.50
N LEU A 187 7.81 -14.54 10.35
CA LEU A 187 6.68 -13.76 9.87
C LEU A 187 6.32 -14.25 8.47
N ASP A 188 5.03 -14.32 8.14
CA ASP A 188 4.63 -14.42 6.74
C ASP A 188 4.55 -13.03 6.08
N PHE A 189 4.13 -13.00 4.82
CA PHE A 189 4.11 -11.75 4.04
C PHE A 189 3.11 -10.73 4.61
N ASP A 190 1.94 -11.19 5.07
CA ASP A 190 0.87 -10.36 5.60
C ASP A 190 1.24 -9.81 7.00
N ASP A 191 1.98 -10.61 7.79
CA ASP A 191 2.54 -10.17 9.07
C ASP A 191 3.46 -8.95 8.94
N LEU A 192 4.16 -8.79 7.82
CA LEU A 192 5.02 -7.62 7.62
C LEU A 192 4.22 -6.32 7.75
N LEU A 193 3.02 -6.29 7.18
CA LEU A 193 2.13 -5.14 7.24
C LEU A 193 1.48 -5.02 8.62
N LEU A 194 0.84 -6.11 9.08
CA LEU A 194 0.10 -6.14 10.33
C LEU A 194 0.99 -5.80 11.53
N LYS A 195 2.16 -6.45 11.65
CA LYS A 195 3.09 -6.22 12.76
C LYS A 195 3.72 -4.83 12.73
N THR A 196 3.84 -4.20 11.55
CA THR A 196 4.29 -2.80 11.48
C THR A 196 3.23 -1.85 12.03
N VAL A 197 1.95 -2.09 11.71
CA VAL A 197 0.83 -1.32 12.28
C VAL A 197 0.73 -1.55 13.79
N GLU A 198 0.83 -2.81 14.26
CA GLU A 198 0.87 -3.12 15.70
C GLU A 198 2.03 -2.42 16.41
N LEU A 199 3.23 -2.45 15.84
CA LEU A 199 4.41 -1.76 16.38
C LEU A 199 4.15 -0.26 16.55
N PHE A 200 3.62 0.40 15.51
CA PHE A 200 3.35 1.84 15.55
C PHE A 200 2.24 2.21 16.55
N LYS A 201 1.20 1.39 16.68
CA LYS A 201 0.14 1.61 17.65
C LYS A 201 0.61 1.39 19.09
N ALA A 202 1.49 0.40 19.31
CA ALA A 202 2.02 0.08 20.63
C ALA A 202 3.16 1.01 21.08
N TRP A 203 3.94 1.55 20.14
CA TRP A 203 5.11 2.39 20.41
C TRP A 203 5.06 3.72 19.64
N PRO A 204 4.28 4.70 20.13
CA PRO A 204 4.08 5.99 19.46
C PRO A 204 5.36 6.76 19.16
N ASP A 205 6.37 6.70 20.03
CA ASP A 205 7.66 7.37 19.81
C ASP A 205 8.39 6.84 18.56
N ILE A 206 8.23 5.55 18.26
CA ILE A 206 8.81 4.94 17.06
C ILE A 206 8.06 5.45 15.83
N LEU A 207 6.72 5.47 15.88
CA LEU A 207 5.90 6.06 14.83
C LEU A 207 6.30 7.53 14.59
N GLU A 208 6.42 8.33 15.66
CA GLU A 208 6.78 9.74 15.58
C GLU A 208 8.13 9.93 14.87
N SER A 209 9.12 9.08 15.18
CA SER A 209 10.42 9.13 14.51
C SER A 209 10.34 8.90 12.99
N TYR A 210 9.40 8.05 12.54
CA TYR A 210 9.14 7.82 11.13
C TYR A 210 8.27 8.92 10.50
N GLN A 211 7.34 9.50 11.24
CA GLN A 211 6.58 10.66 10.78
C GLN A 211 7.50 11.87 10.57
N ASP A 212 8.44 12.13 11.48
CA ASP A 212 9.45 13.19 11.33
C ASP A 212 10.43 12.93 10.20
N ARG A 213 10.66 11.66 9.90
CA ARG A 213 11.40 11.23 8.71
C ARG A 213 10.56 11.30 7.44
N PHE A 214 9.26 11.05 7.45
CA PHE A 214 8.46 10.95 6.22
C PHE A 214 7.49 12.12 6.13
N LYS A 215 8.05 13.31 5.94
CA LYS A 215 7.26 14.55 5.86
C LYS A 215 6.43 14.65 4.58
N TYR A 216 6.86 13.96 3.53
CA TYR A 216 6.16 13.85 2.25
C TYR A 216 6.04 12.38 1.86
N ILE A 217 4.80 11.92 1.64
CA ILE A 217 4.50 10.52 1.33
C ILE A 217 3.80 10.45 -0.01
N MET A 218 4.36 9.68 -0.93
CA MET A 218 3.80 9.42 -2.25
C MET A 218 3.41 7.95 -2.35
N VAL A 219 2.19 7.66 -2.79
CA VAL A 219 1.71 6.29 -2.97
C VAL A 219 1.18 6.13 -4.39
N ASP A 220 1.79 5.22 -5.17
CA ASP A 220 1.33 4.84 -6.50
C ASP A 220 0.37 3.64 -6.46
N GLU A 221 -0.46 3.51 -7.48
CA GLU A 221 -1.52 2.49 -7.61
C GLU A 221 -2.42 2.37 -6.37
N TYR A 222 -2.82 3.50 -5.80
CA TYR A 222 -3.55 3.56 -4.53
C TYR A 222 -4.89 2.81 -4.53
N GLN A 223 -5.50 2.60 -5.71
CA GLN A 223 -6.72 1.82 -5.86
C GLN A 223 -6.58 0.35 -5.42
N ASP A 224 -5.35 -0.17 -5.42
CA ASP A 224 -5.08 -1.58 -5.11
C ASP A 224 -4.73 -1.80 -3.63
N THR A 225 -4.84 -0.76 -2.80
CA THR A 225 -4.53 -0.85 -1.36
C THR A 225 -5.60 -1.63 -0.61
N ASN A 226 -5.17 -2.48 0.33
CA ASN A 226 -6.05 -3.12 1.31
C ASN A 226 -6.15 -2.30 2.61
N THR A 227 -6.92 -2.78 3.58
CA THR A 227 -7.22 -2.05 4.82
C THR A 227 -5.97 -1.83 5.69
N VAL A 228 -5.11 -2.83 5.88
CA VAL A 228 -3.85 -2.69 6.62
C VAL A 228 -2.87 -1.72 5.95
N GLN A 229 -2.76 -1.72 4.62
CA GLN A 229 -1.91 -0.78 3.88
C GLN A 229 -2.43 0.66 4.01
N PHE A 230 -3.75 0.84 3.93
CA PHE A 230 -4.38 2.13 4.18
C PHE A 230 -4.06 2.65 5.58
N GLU A 231 -4.24 1.82 6.61
CA GLU A 231 -3.98 2.20 8.00
C GLU A 231 -2.50 2.53 8.23
N LEU A 232 -1.58 1.75 7.66
CA LEU A 232 -0.14 2.02 7.74
C LEU A 232 0.19 3.41 7.17
N ILE A 233 -0.32 3.73 5.98
CA ILE A 233 -0.08 5.02 5.33
C ILE A 233 -0.71 6.15 6.12
N LYS A 234 -1.93 5.95 6.62
CA LYS A 234 -2.64 6.93 7.44
C LYS A 234 -1.84 7.26 8.71
N LEU A 235 -1.36 6.26 9.44
CA LEU A 235 -0.50 6.46 10.61
C LEU A 235 0.75 7.27 10.27
N LEU A 236 1.45 6.93 9.18
CA LEU A 236 2.65 7.65 8.76
C LEU A 236 2.38 9.09 8.31
N ALA A 237 1.23 9.34 7.68
CA ALA A 237 0.87 10.65 7.15
C ALA A 237 0.28 11.59 8.21
N ASP A 238 -0.21 11.08 9.34
CA ASP A 238 -1.09 11.83 10.25
C ASP A 238 -0.47 13.12 10.80
N LYS A 239 0.84 13.13 11.07
CA LYS A 239 1.55 14.29 11.66
C LYS A 239 1.70 15.48 10.70
N TYR A 240 2.13 15.24 9.46
CA TYR A 240 2.44 16.30 8.49
C TYR A 240 1.39 16.46 7.39
N ARG A 241 0.60 15.42 7.15
CA ARG A 241 -0.52 15.36 6.19
C ARG A 241 -0.15 15.70 4.74
N ASN A 242 1.14 15.73 4.37
CA ASN A 242 1.58 15.89 2.98
C ASN A 242 1.62 14.54 2.27
N ILE A 243 0.45 13.91 2.17
CA ILE A 243 0.25 12.66 1.46
C ILE A 243 -0.24 12.95 0.04
N CYS A 244 0.40 12.33 -0.95
CA CYS A 244 0.01 12.39 -2.34
C CYS A 244 -0.26 10.96 -2.83
N VAL A 245 -1.51 10.62 -3.08
CA VAL A 245 -1.90 9.32 -3.61
C VAL A 245 -2.25 9.44 -5.08
N VAL A 246 -1.84 8.45 -5.87
CA VAL A 246 -2.13 8.38 -7.30
C VAL A 246 -2.78 7.05 -7.59
N GLY A 247 -3.86 7.09 -8.36
CA GLY A 247 -4.54 5.85 -8.73
C GLY A 247 -5.62 6.05 -9.78
N ASP A 248 -6.15 4.93 -10.21
CA ASP A 248 -7.25 4.84 -11.17
C ASP A 248 -8.27 3.85 -10.62
N ASP A 249 -9.43 4.34 -10.17
CA ASP A 249 -10.51 3.50 -9.67
C ASP A 249 -11.06 2.51 -10.70
N ASP A 250 -10.91 2.79 -12.01
CA ASP A 250 -11.31 1.87 -13.08
C ASP A 250 -10.27 0.74 -13.29
N GLN A 251 -9.09 0.82 -12.66
CA GLN A 251 -8.02 -0.18 -12.77
C GLN A 251 -7.87 -1.05 -11.50
N SER A 252 -8.77 -0.92 -10.52
CA SER A 252 -8.76 -1.78 -9.33
C SER A 252 -9.15 -3.22 -9.67
N ILE A 253 -8.16 -4.06 -9.93
CA ILE A 253 -8.35 -5.47 -10.31
C ILE A 253 -8.00 -6.46 -9.19
N TYR A 254 -7.43 -5.99 -8.07
CA TYR A 254 -6.96 -6.85 -6.98
C TYR A 254 -7.98 -7.08 -5.84
N LYS A 255 -9.28 -6.89 -6.08
CA LYS A 255 -10.33 -7.14 -5.05
C LYS A 255 -10.25 -8.57 -4.47
N PHE A 256 -9.90 -9.55 -5.28
CA PHE A 256 -9.72 -10.95 -4.84
C PHE A 256 -8.51 -11.17 -3.91
N ARG A 257 -7.64 -10.16 -3.76
CA ARG A 257 -6.50 -10.10 -2.83
C ARG A 257 -6.71 -9.06 -1.73
N GLY A 258 -7.96 -8.73 -1.40
CA GLY A 258 -8.27 -7.79 -0.32
C GLY A 258 -8.16 -6.30 -0.68
N ALA A 259 -7.89 -5.94 -1.93
CA ALA A 259 -7.88 -4.53 -2.33
C ALA A 259 -9.26 -3.90 -2.08
N ASN A 260 -9.26 -2.76 -1.38
CA ASN A 260 -10.45 -2.03 -1.00
C ASN A 260 -10.54 -0.75 -1.82
N ILE A 261 -11.31 -0.80 -2.91
CA ILE A 261 -11.55 0.36 -3.78
C ILE A 261 -12.10 1.59 -3.04
N ARG A 262 -12.73 1.40 -1.86
CA ARG A 262 -13.19 2.53 -1.05
C ARG A 262 -12.03 3.40 -0.57
N ASN A 263 -10.82 2.87 -0.40
CA ASN A 263 -9.66 3.65 0.02
C ASN A 263 -9.42 4.86 -0.90
N ILE A 264 -9.50 4.66 -2.22
CA ILE A 264 -9.36 5.75 -3.19
C ILE A 264 -10.65 6.56 -3.36
N LEU A 265 -11.82 5.91 -3.34
CA LEU A 265 -13.10 6.61 -3.53
C LEU A 265 -13.44 7.55 -2.36
N ASP A 266 -13.16 7.09 -1.13
CA ASP A 266 -13.45 7.77 0.12
C ASP A 266 -12.28 8.62 0.63
N PHE A 267 -11.22 8.81 -0.17
CA PHE A 267 -10.06 9.61 0.23
C PHE A 267 -10.45 11.02 0.73
N GLU A 268 -11.40 11.68 0.06
CA GLU A 268 -11.92 13.00 0.45
C GLU A 268 -12.77 12.96 1.74
N LYS A 269 -13.28 11.78 2.15
CA LYS A 269 -13.93 11.62 3.46
C LYS A 269 -12.90 11.52 4.59
N VAL A 270 -11.76 10.89 4.30
CA VAL A 270 -10.62 10.76 5.24
C VAL A 270 -9.87 12.09 5.36
N TYR A 271 -9.71 12.79 4.25
CA TYR A 271 -9.04 14.09 4.14
C TYR A 271 -9.99 15.12 3.53
N PRO A 272 -10.86 15.78 4.32
CA PRO A 272 -11.84 16.75 3.80
C PRO A 272 -11.23 17.98 3.13
N ASP A 273 -9.97 18.28 3.43
CA ASP A 273 -9.16 19.36 2.84
C ASP A 273 -8.30 18.88 1.66
N ALA A 274 -8.52 17.66 1.16
CA ALA A 274 -7.75 17.12 0.04
C ALA A 274 -8.00 17.90 -1.26
N ALA A 275 -6.91 18.23 -1.96
CA ALA A 275 -7.01 18.62 -3.36
C ALA A 275 -7.20 17.38 -4.25
N VAL A 276 -7.98 17.53 -5.32
CA VAL A 276 -8.21 16.47 -6.31
C VAL A 276 -7.80 16.97 -7.69
N VAL A 277 -6.86 16.27 -8.32
CA VAL A 277 -6.42 16.57 -9.69
C VAL A 277 -6.72 15.37 -10.58
N LYS A 278 -7.44 15.61 -11.68
CA LYS A 278 -7.76 14.60 -12.69
C LYS A 278 -6.78 14.67 -13.85
N LEU A 279 -6.13 13.55 -14.18
CA LEU A 279 -5.27 13.40 -15.35
C LEU A 279 -6.02 12.58 -16.41
N GLU A 280 -6.62 13.29 -17.36
CA GLU A 280 -7.52 12.74 -18.38
C GLU A 280 -6.87 12.64 -19.77
N GLN A 281 -5.83 13.44 -20.02
CA GLN A 281 -5.08 13.36 -21.28
C GLN A 281 -4.21 12.11 -21.30
N ASN A 282 -4.41 11.25 -22.29
CA ASN A 282 -3.68 10.01 -22.52
C ASN A 282 -2.53 10.24 -23.50
N TYR A 283 -1.38 9.62 -23.23
CA TYR A 283 -0.17 9.73 -24.07
C TYR A 283 0.27 8.39 -24.68
N ARG A 284 -0.59 7.36 -24.62
CA ARG A 284 -0.25 5.97 -24.97
C ARG A 284 -1.07 5.42 -26.14
N SER A 285 -2.33 5.80 -26.24
CA SER A 285 -3.35 5.17 -27.08
C SER A 285 -3.98 6.19 -28.01
N THR A 286 -4.47 5.73 -29.17
CA THR A 286 -5.18 6.57 -30.14
C THR A 286 -6.62 6.86 -29.70
N GLN A 287 -7.24 7.90 -30.26
CA GLN A 287 -8.62 8.30 -29.90
C GLN A 287 -9.61 7.13 -30.08
N THR A 288 -9.49 6.35 -31.15
CA THR A 288 -10.35 5.17 -31.38
C THR A 288 -10.27 4.12 -30.26
N ILE A 289 -9.08 3.89 -29.71
CA ILE A 289 -8.91 2.95 -28.58
C ILE A 289 -9.52 3.55 -27.31
N LEU A 290 -9.35 4.86 -27.09
CA LEU A 290 -9.92 5.56 -25.93
C LEU A 290 -11.44 5.61 -25.99
N ASP A 291 -12.03 5.85 -27.15
CA ASP A 291 -13.49 5.84 -27.34
C ASP A 291 -14.07 4.48 -26.96
N ALA A 292 -13.43 3.38 -27.41
CA ALA A 292 -13.83 2.03 -27.03
C ALA A 292 -13.68 1.78 -25.52
N ALA A 293 -12.56 2.20 -24.92
CA ALA A 293 -12.34 2.04 -23.49
C ALA A 293 -13.37 2.84 -22.66
N ASN A 294 -13.60 4.11 -23.01
CA ASN A 294 -14.57 5.00 -22.37
C ASN A 294 -16.00 4.45 -22.51
N ALA A 295 -16.37 3.90 -23.68
CA ALA A 295 -17.68 3.32 -23.93
C ALA A 295 -17.93 2.04 -23.11
N VAL A 296 -16.90 1.23 -22.85
CA VAL A 296 -17.02 0.04 -21.99
C VAL A 296 -17.14 0.45 -20.54
N ILE A 297 -16.23 1.30 -20.05
CA ILE A 297 -16.16 1.63 -18.61
C ILE A 297 -17.31 2.50 -18.12
N SER A 298 -17.99 3.24 -19.01
CA SER A 298 -19.16 4.05 -18.68
C SER A 298 -20.35 3.24 -18.15
N ASN A 299 -20.38 1.92 -18.37
CA ASN A 299 -21.41 1.03 -17.86
C ASN A 299 -21.24 0.71 -16.35
N ASN A 300 -20.10 1.03 -15.74
CA ASN A 300 -19.85 0.79 -14.32
C ASN A 300 -20.46 1.90 -13.44
N MET A 301 -21.17 1.49 -12.39
CA MET A 301 -21.74 2.39 -11.38
C MET A 301 -20.77 2.63 -10.22
N GLY A 302 -20.83 3.81 -9.58
CA GLY A 302 -20.06 4.12 -8.37
C GLY A 302 -18.59 4.49 -8.59
N ARG A 303 -18.17 4.69 -9.84
CA ARG A 303 -16.87 5.25 -10.21
C ARG A 303 -16.81 6.77 -10.05
N LYS A 304 -15.62 7.34 -9.92
CA LYS A 304 -15.43 8.78 -10.05
C LYS A 304 -15.50 9.16 -11.52
N ASP A 305 -16.26 10.22 -11.81
CA ASP A 305 -16.44 10.68 -13.19
C ASP A 305 -15.11 11.18 -13.76
N LYS A 306 -14.72 10.61 -14.90
CA LYS A 306 -13.54 10.98 -15.68
C LYS A 306 -13.68 10.44 -17.10
N SER A 307 -13.14 11.19 -18.06
CA SER A 307 -13.15 10.82 -19.48
C SER A 307 -11.77 10.96 -20.09
N LEU A 308 -11.23 9.87 -20.65
CA LEU A 308 -9.93 9.89 -21.31
C LEU A 308 -10.01 10.50 -22.71
N TRP A 309 -9.03 11.33 -23.08
CA TRP A 309 -8.87 11.90 -24.44
C TRP A 309 -7.38 11.93 -24.85
N THR A 310 -7.05 11.98 -26.15
CA THR A 310 -5.66 12.11 -26.65
C THR A 310 -5.46 13.30 -27.57
#